data_AF-A0A127AUA6-F1
#
_entry.id   AF-A0A127AUA6-F1
#
_cell.length_a   1.000
_cell.length_b   1.000
_cell.length_c   1.000
_cell.angle_alpha   90.00
_cell.angle_beta   90.00
_cell.angle_gamma   90.00
#
_symmetry.space_group_name_H-M   'P 1'
#
loop_
_entity.id
_entity.type
_entity.pdbx_description
1 polymer ?
#
loop_
_entity_poly.entity_id
_entity_poly.type
_entity_poly.pdbx_seq_one_letter_code
_entity_poly.pdbx_strand_id
1 'polypeptide(L)'
;KLPAEFSKLANLMDMRINDNNFSGKIPGFISKWTQIQKLHIQGCGLEGPIPPSISVLTSLTDLRITDLKGKGSTFPPLSDMKSMKTLILRNCLLSGDIPEYIGHMKKLKNLDLSFNNLTGEIPTSFSQLAKADFMYLTSNKLTGTVPVWVLERNKNVDISDNNFTWESSSPIECPRGSVNLVESYASSTEKLSRVHSCLKQNFPCSSSNKKYYSLHINCGGKEIIASGNTTYQADLEPRGASMFYSSQSWAFSSTGNFLDNDIEADSYIQMNTSAISNVSALDAQLYTTARTSPLSLTYYGLCLINGNYTVKLHFAEIVFINDSSLNSLGKRIFDVYIQEKLVLKDFNIVEDAGVTGRPIVKTFTVAVTSHTLKIHFYWAGKGTTGIPLRGVYGPLISAISVDPNFKPPSDHNDEKNVIIVSSTVGGTVFLVLLILCIMWRKGCLGGKVSADKELRGLDLQTGIFTLRQIKAATKNFDAANKVGEGGFGSVYK
;
A
#
# COMPACT_ATOMS: atom_id res chain seq x y z
N LYS A 1 -3.67 32.24 -17.47
CA LYS A 1 -3.93 31.77 -18.86
C LYS A 1 -2.64 31.81 -19.67
N LEU A 2 -2.47 30.90 -20.64
CA LEU A 2 -1.35 30.98 -21.59
C LEU A 2 -1.59 32.12 -22.60
N PRO A 3 -0.57 32.97 -22.91
CA PRO A 3 -0.72 34.07 -23.86
C PRO A 3 -1.00 33.57 -25.28
N ALA A 4 -1.89 34.25 -26.02
CA ALA A 4 -2.23 33.88 -27.39
C ALA A 4 -1.04 34.07 -28.34
N GLU A 5 -0.14 35.00 -28.01
CA GLU A 5 1.07 35.34 -28.75
C GLU A 5 2.04 34.15 -28.87
N PHE A 6 1.95 33.17 -27.96
CA PHE A 6 2.76 31.96 -28.05
C PHE A 6 2.44 31.15 -29.32
N SER A 7 1.32 31.40 -30.00
CA SER A 7 1.04 30.85 -31.33
C SER A 7 2.09 31.24 -32.39
N LYS A 8 2.84 32.33 -32.16
CA LYS A 8 3.89 32.81 -33.07
C LYS A 8 5.20 32.01 -32.96
N LEU A 9 5.34 31.18 -31.92
CA LEU A 9 6.52 30.33 -31.69
C LEU A 9 6.49 29.07 -32.59
N ALA A 10 6.41 29.25 -33.91
CA ALA A 10 6.20 28.15 -34.87
C ALA A 10 7.36 27.14 -34.95
N ASN A 11 8.57 27.54 -34.54
CA ASN A 11 9.76 26.68 -34.52
C ASN A 11 10.01 26.00 -33.16
N LEU A 12 9.03 26.05 -32.24
CA LEU A 12 9.17 25.48 -30.91
C LEU A 12 9.26 23.96 -30.97
N MET A 13 10.32 23.38 -30.38
CA MET A 13 10.56 21.93 -30.35
C MET A 13 10.39 21.30 -28.97
N ASP A 14 10.64 22.06 -27.89
CA ASP A 14 10.49 21.63 -26.51
C ASP A 14 9.77 22.74 -25.73
N MET A 15 8.63 22.39 -25.12
CA MET A 15 7.83 23.30 -24.30
C MET A 15 7.49 22.62 -22.99
N ARG A 16 7.86 23.27 -21.87
CA ARG A 16 7.61 22.77 -20.52
C ARG A 16 7.06 23.88 -19.64
N ILE A 17 5.90 23.64 -19.04
CA ILE A 17 5.18 24.63 -18.23
C ILE A 17 4.72 24.04 -16.88
N ASN A 18 5.51 23.14 -16.33
CA ASN A 18 5.21 22.41 -15.10
C ASN A 18 5.09 23.34 -13.89
N ASP A 19 4.36 22.93 -12.85
CA ASP A 19 4.28 23.61 -11.54
C ASP A 19 4.04 25.13 -11.62
N ASN A 20 2.96 25.50 -12.29
CA ASN A 20 2.49 26.88 -12.40
C ASN A 20 1.05 26.99 -11.89
N ASN A 21 0.58 28.22 -11.68
CA ASN A 21 -0.81 28.50 -11.34
C ASN A 21 -1.55 29.11 -12.54
N PHE A 22 -1.47 28.44 -13.70
CA PHE A 22 -2.27 28.86 -14.86
C PHE A 22 -3.76 28.62 -14.62
N SER A 23 -4.54 29.24 -15.48
CA SER A 23 -6.00 29.20 -15.46
C SER A 23 -6.51 29.07 -16.89
N GLY A 24 -7.73 28.57 -17.04
CA GLY A 24 -8.34 28.31 -18.34
C GLY A 24 -7.82 27.05 -19.01
N LYS A 25 -8.29 26.81 -20.23
CA LYS A 25 -8.02 25.58 -20.99
C LYS A 25 -6.65 25.59 -21.66
N ILE A 26 -6.17 24.41 -22.02
CA ILE A 26 -5.09 24.26 -23.01
C ILE A 26 -5.55 24.91 -24.33
N PRO A 27 -4.89 25.96 -24.82
CA PRO A 27 -5.36 26.70 -26.00
C PRO A 27 -5.25 25.88 -27.29
N GLY A 28 -6.22 26.04 -28.21
CA GLY A 28 -6.16 25.37 -29.52
C GLY A 28 -4.99 25.82 -30.42
N PHE A 29 -4.35 26.96 -30.10
CA PHE A 29 -3.19 27.43 -30.85
C PHE A 29 -1.97 26.52 -30.75
N ILE A 30 -1.94 25.54 -29.82
CA ILE A 30 -0.85 24.55 -29.76
C ILE A 30 -0.68 23.83 -31.11
N SER A 31 -1.74 23.75 -31.92
CA SER A 31 -1.73 23.24 -33.30
C SER A 31 -0.76 23.98 -34.24
N LYS A 32 -0.31 25.18 -33.87
CA LYS A 32 0.69 25.97 -34.63
C LYS A 32 2.13 25.54 -34.36
N TRP A 33 2.40 24.78 -33.31
CA TRP A 33 3.74 24.29 -32.96
C TRP A 33 4.04 22.97 -33.67
N THR A 34 3.97 22.93 -35.01
CA THR A 34 4.06 21.67 -35.79
C THR A 34 5.42 20.96 -35.68
N GLN A 35 6.46 21.67 -35.23
CA GLN A 35 7.79 21.12 -34.96
C GLN A 35 7.97 20.61 -33.53
N ILE A 36 6.94 20.69 -32.67
CA ILE A 36 7.06 20.30 -31.27
C ILE A 36 7.33 18.80 -31.14
N GLN A 37 8.41 18.47 -30.43
CA GLN A 37 8.83 17.10 -30.15
C GLN A 37 8.58 16.72 -28.70
N LYS A 38 8.66 17.69 -27.78
CA LYS A 38 8.40 17.52 -26.35
C LYS A 38 7.40 18.56 -25.86
N LEU A 39 6.29 18.10 -25.31
CA LEU A 39 5.25 18.95 -24.74
C LEU A 39 4.92 18.47 -23.34
N HIS A 40 5.36 19.23 -22.33
CA HIS A 40 5.14 18.94 -20.92
C HIS A 40 4.25 20.00 -20.27
N ILE A 41 3.07 19.56 -19.84
CA ILE A 41 2.02 20.35 -19.18
C ILE A 41 1.62 19.60 -17.91
N GLN A 42 2.39 19.74 -16.83
CA GLN A 42 2.20 18.94 -15.60
C GLN A 42 1.87 19.83 -14.41
N GLY A 43 0.82 19.49 -13.65
CA GLY A 43 0.53 20.15 -12.37
C GLY A 43 0.33 21.66 -12.43
N CYS A 44 -0.02 22.21 -13.60
CA CYS A 44 0.09 23.64 -13.89
C CYS A 44 -1.22 24.44 -13.79
N GLY A 45 -2.31 23.80 -13.33
CA GLY A 45 -3.61 24.43 -13.09
C GLY A 45 -4.50 24.60 -14.33
N LEU A 46 -4.04 24.20 -15.52
CA LEU A 46 -4.85 24.24 -16.73
C LEU A 46 -6.04 23.27 -16.67
N GLU A 47 -7.09 23.62 -17.39
CA GLU A 47 -8.34 22.86 -17.46
C GLU A 47 -8.41 22.02 -18.73
N GLY A 48 -9.09 20.87 -18.61
CA GLY A 48 -9.49 20.03 -19.72
C GLY A 48 -10.64 20.61 -20.55
N PRO A 49 -10.93 20.00 -21.70
CA PRO A 49 -10.28 18.80 -22.22
C PRO A 49 -8.95 19.10 -22.95
N ILE A 50 -8.15 18.06 -23.19
CA ILE A 50 -7.04 18.14 -24.16
C ILE A 50 -7.65 18.44 -25.54
N PRO A 51 -7.25 19.53 -26.22
CA PRO A 51 -7.92 19.95 -27.44
C PRO A 51 -7.66 18.94 -28.58
N PRO A 52 -8.68 18.55 -29.36
CA PRO A 52 -8.52 17.62 -30.48
C PRO A 52 -7.49 18.07 -31.53
N SER A 53 -7.22 19.39 -31.59
CA SER A 53 -6.20 19.98 -32.45
C SER A 53 -4.76 19.53 -32.11
N ILE A 54 -4.56 18.75 -31.04
CA ILE A 54 -3.28 18.09 -30.74
C ILE A 54 -2.89 17.05 -31.82
N SER A 55 -3.86 16.55 -32.60
CA SER A 55 -3.63 15.53 -33.64
C SER A 55 -2.63 15.96 -34.72
N VAL A 56 -2.52 17.26 -34.99
CA VAL A 56 -1.59 17.77 -36.02
C VAL A 56 -0.13 17.80 -35.56
N LEU A 57 0.14 17.53 -34.28
CA LEU A 57 1.49 17.56 -33.68
C LEU A 57 2.21 16.22 -33.89
N THR A 58 2.34 15.81 -35.14
CA THR A 58 2.84 14.48 -35.55
C THR A 58 4.33 14.27 -35.25
N SER A 59 5.08 15.36 -35.00
CA SER A 59 6.50 15.35 -34.59
C SER A 59 6.71 14.94 -33.12
N LEU A 60 5.63 14.83 -32.32
CA LEU A 60 5.74 14.51 -30.89
C LEU A 60 6.43 13.16 -30.66
N THR A 61 7.38 13.19 -29.74
CA THR A 61 8.07 12.01 -29.20
C THR A 61 7.86 11.84 -27.70
N ASP A 62 7.53 12.92 -27.01
CA ASP A 62 7.30 12.95 -25.57
C ASP A 62 6.15 13.91 -25.25
N LEU A 63 5.00 13.35 -24.89
CA LEU A 63 3.80 14.07 -24.51
C LEU A 63 3.47 13.74 -23.06
N ARG A 64 3.51 14.77 -22.20
CA ARG A 64 3.15 14.65 -20.79
C ARG A 64 2.16 15.72 -20.44
N ILE A 65 0.90 15.34 -20.24
CA ILE A 65 -0.16 16.22 -19.77
C ILE A 65 -0.72 15.58 -18.50
N THR A 66 -0.68 16.30 -17.38
CA THR A 66 -1.17 15.76 -16.11
C THR A 66 -1.99 16.76 -15.32
N ASP A 67 -2.85 16.22 -14.46
CA ASP A 67 -3.52 16.96 -13.38
C ASP A 67 -4.38 18.12 -13.90
N LEU A 68 -5.16 17.84 -14.94
CA LEU A 68 -6.12 18.79 -15.51
C LEU A 68 -7.37 18.87 -14.63
N LYS A 69 -7.90 20.08 -14.53
CA LYS A 69 -9.18 20.34 -13.83
C LYS A 69 -10.33 20.48 -14.83
N GLY A 70 -11.55 20.63 -14.33
CA GLY A 70 -12.71 20.99 -15.14
C GLY A 70 -13.48 19.78 -15.67
N LYS A 71 -13.87 19.82 -16.95
CA LYS A 71 -14.69 18.77 -17.57
C LYS A 71 -13.81 17.64 -18.11
N GLY A 72 -14.24 16.40 -17.87
CA GLY A 72 -13.64 15.22 -18.49
C GLY A 72 -13.89 15.13 -19.98
N SER A 73 -13.17 14.23 -20.65
CA SER A 73 -13.30 13.99 -22.09
C SER A 73 -12.93 12.56 -22.47
N THR A 74 -13.25 12.18 -23.70
CA THR A 74 -12.69 10.97 -24.30
C THR A 74 -11.19 11.11 -24.56
N PHE A 75 -10.55 10.00 -24.90
CA PHE A 75 -9.15 9.97 -25.28
C PHE A 75 -8.86 10.92 -26.47
N PRO A 76 -7.80 11.76 -26.41
CA PRO A 76 -7.48 12.67 -27.50
C PRO A 76 -6.96 11.92 -28.74
N PRO A 77 -7.18 12.42 -29.97
CA PRO A 77 -6.71 11.77 -31.19
C PRO A 77 -5.19 11.84 -31.33
N LEU A 78 -4.50 10.71 -31.11
CA LEU A 78 -3.03 10.62 -31.18
C LEU A 78 -2.52 9.61 -32.22
N SER A 79 -3.40 9.09 -33.10
CA SER A 79 -3.09 8.01 -34.05
C SER A 79 -1.92 8.32 -34.99
N ASP A 80 -1.71 9.60 -35.32
CA ASP A 80 -0.67 10.03 -36.24
C ASP A 80 0.71 10.25 -35.59
N MET A 81 0.84 10.10 -34.27
CA MET A 81 2.08 10.30 -33.52
C MET A 81 3.00 9.06 -33.58
N LYS A 82 3.44 8.71 -34.80
CA LYS A 82 4.21 7.48 -35.10
C LYS A 82 5.58 7.42 -34.43
N SER A 83 6.09 8.55 -33.92
CA SER A 83 7.40 8.64 -33.25
C SER A 83 7.32 8.70 -31.73
N MET A 84 6.14 8.52 -31.13
CA MET A 84 5.93 8.58 -29.69
C MET A 84 6.81 7.59 -28.92
N LYS A 85 7.54 8.09 -27.92
CA LYS A 85 8.36 7.33 -26.98
C LYS A 85 7.82 7.41 -25.55
N THR A 86 7.23 8.53 -25.16
CA THR A 86 6.66 8.73 -23.82
C THR A 86 5.28 9.38 -23.96
N LEU A 87 4.26 8.67 -23.49
CA LEU A 87 2.88 9.14 -23.47
C LEU A 87 2.37 9.08 -22.02
N ILE A 88 2.20 10.25 -21.42
CA ILE A 88 1.73 10.39 -20.04
C ILE A 88 0.51 11.31 -20.07
N LEU A 89 -0.67 10.74 -19.85
CA LEU A 89 -1.95 11.43 -19.76
C LEU A 89 -2.61 11.12 -18.41
N ARG A 90 -1.91 11.43 -17.33
CA ARG A 90 -2.32 11.09 -15.96
C ARG A 90 -3.31 12.11 -15.41
N ASN A 91 -4.35 11.66 -14.70
CA ASN A 91 -5.27 12.56 -14.00
C ASN A 91 -5.79 13.70 -14.91
N CYS A 92 -6.18 13.32 -16.12
CA CYS A 92 -6.72 14.23 -17.15
C CYS A 92 -8.25 14.14 -17.25
N LEU A 93 -8.89 13.42 -16.31
CA LEU A 93 -10.34 13.14 -16.32
C LEU A 93 -10.79 12.43 -17.61
N LEU A 94 -9.92 11.62 -18.22
CA LEU A 94 -10.24 10.87 -19.43
C LEU A 94 -11.26 9.78 -19.15
N SER A 95 -12.20 9.55 -20.06
CA SER A 95 -13.26 8.55 -19.95
C SER A 95 -13.47 7.78 -21.25
N GLY A 96 -14.20 6.67 -21.17
CA GLY A 96 -14.39 5.76 -22.30
C GLY A 96 -13.18 4.83 -22.46
N ASP A 97 -13.14 4.12 -23.57
CA ASP A 97 -12.18 3.03 -23.77
C ASP A 97 -10.79 3.56 -24.18
N ILE A 98 -9.76 2.76 -23.86
CA ILE A 98 -8.40 3.01 -24.32
C ILE A 98 -8.31 2.67 -25.82
N PRO A 99 -7.90 3.59 -26.70
CA PRO A 99 -7.86 3.31 -28.13
C PRO A 99 -6.83 2.24 -28.53
N GLU A 100 -7.24 1.29 -29.37
CA GLU A 100 -6.38 0.19 -29.83
C GLU A 100 -5.11 0.65 -30.56
N TYR A 101 -5.15 1.81 -31.22
CA TYR A 101 -4.01 2.32 -31.98
C TYR A 101 -2.77 2.57 -31.12
N ILE A 102 -2.92 2.74 -29.80
CA ILE A 102 -1.78 2.90 -28.90
C ILE A 102 -0.87 1.66 -28.97
N GLY A 103 -1.43 0.46 -29.10
CA GLY A 103 -0.66 -0.78 -29.30
C GLY A 103 0.21 -0.80 -30.57
N HIS A 104 -0.06 0.09 -31.52
CA HIS A 104 0.71 0.25 -32.76
C HIS A 104 1.85 1.27 -32.63
N MET A 105 2.00 1.96 -31.50
CA MET A 105 3.11 2.89 -31.24
C MET A 105 4.41 2.14 -30.91
N LYS A 106 5.06 1.55 -31.92
CA LYS A 106 6.21 0.63 -31.75
C LYS A 106 7.47 1.23 -31.09
N LYS A 107 7.53 2.56 -30.94
CA LYS A 107 8.65 3.26 -30.27
C LYS A 107 8.35 3.60 -28.81
N LEU A 108 7.12 3.34 -28.34
CA LEU A 108 6.68 3.70 -27.00
C LEU A 108 7.48 2.93 -25.94
N LYS A 109 8.05 3.69 -25.00
CA LYS A 109 8.82 3.21 -23.85
C LYS A 109 8.06 3.42 -22.53
N ASN A 110 7.40 4.56 -22.39
CA ASN A 110 6.62 4.89 -21.20
C ASN A 110 5.18 5.16 -21.61
N LEU A 111 4.25 4.42 -21.02
CA LEU A 111 2.81 4.67 -21.12
C LEU A 111 2.25 4.86 -19.72
N ASP A 112 1.67 6.02 -19.45
CA ASP A 112 0.99 6.30 -18.20
C ASP A 112 -0.37 6.95 -18.46
N LEU A 113 -1.43 6.21 -18.16
CA LEU A 113 -2.83 6.62 -18.25
C LEU A 113 -3.50 6.57 -16.86
N SER A 114 -2.71 6.56 -15.80
CA SER A 114 -3.18 6.39 -14.43
C SER A 114 -4.09 7.52 -13.95
N PHE A 115 -4.92 7.23 -12.95
CA PHE A 115 -5.81 8.19 -12.29
C PHE A 115 -6.82 8.85 -13.24
N ASN A 116 -7.41 8.09 -14.16
CA ASN A 116 -8.47 8.57 -15.04
C ASN A 116 -9.79 7.83 -14.77
N ASN A 117 -10.81 8.08 -15.58
CA ASN A 117 -12.09 7.39 -15.59
C ASN A 117 -12.21 6.44 -16.80
N LEU A 118 -11.10 5.87 -17.28
CA LEU A 118 -11.09 5.00 -18.45
C LEU A 118 -11.84 3.70 -18.14
N THR A 119 -12.62 3.23 -19.10
CA THR A 119 -13.46 2.03 -19.02
C THR A 119 -13.05 1.00 -20.07
N GLY A 120 -13.80 -0.10 -20.16
CA GLY A 120 -13.54 -1.15 -21.14
C GLY A 120 -12.34 -2.01 -20.76
N GLU A 121 -11.90 -2.85 -21.69
CA GLU A 121 -10.80 -3.78 -21.46
C GLU A 121 -9.44 -3.14 -21.79
N ILE A 122 -8.35 -3.75 -21.31
CA ILE A 122 -7.02 -3.42 -21.81
C ILE A 122 -6.91 -3.93 -23.26
N PRO A 123 -6.65 -3.07 -24.26
CA PRO A 123 -6.64 -3.50 -25.65
C PRO A 123 -5.64 -4.64 -25.90
N THR A 124 -6.05 -5.67 -26.62
CA THR A 124 -5.20 -6.82 -26.95
C THR A 124 -3.97 -6.42 -27.78
N SER A 125 -4.08 -5.32 -28.54
CA SER A 125 -2.97 -4.71 -29.29
C SER A 125 -1.80 -4.26 -28.40
N PHE A 126 -2.00 -4.07 -27.09
CA PHE A 126 -0.94 -3.67 -26.17
C PHE A 126 0.12 -4.76 -25.97
N SER A 127 -0.23 -6.02 -26.24
CA SER A 127 0.75 -7.13 -26.34
C SER A 127 1.88 -6.83 -27.33
N GLN A 128 1.64 -5.96 -28.31
CA GLN A 128 2.62 -5.59 -29.33
C GLN A 128 3.56 -4.45 -28.91
N LEU A 129 3.39 -3.88 -27.70
CA LEU A 129 4.25 -2.83 -27.13
C LEU A 129 5.52 -3.42 -26.51
N ALA A 130 6.29 -4.15 -27.31
CA ALA A 130 7.49 -4.87 -26.86
C ALA A 130 8.58 -3.96 -26.26
N LYS A 131 8.59 -2.66 -26.63
CA LYS A 131 9.57 -1.68 -26.13
C LYS A 131 9.12 -0.89 -24.90
N ALA A 132 7.89 -1.05 -24.45
CA ALA A 132 7.41 -0.28 -23.30
C ALA A 132 8.06 -0.81 -22.01
N ASP A 133 8.92 -0.03 -21.38
CA ASP A 133 9.55 -0.43 -20.11
C ASP A 133 8.57 -0.28 -18.94
N PHE A 134 7.67 0.70 -19.03
CA PHE A 134 6.71 1.06 -18.00
C PHE A 134 5.32 1.27 -18.61
N MET A 135 4.32 0.61 -18.03
CA MET A 135 2.92 0.77 -18.38
C MET A 135 2.09 0.94 -17.10
N TYR A 136 1.52 2.11 -16.92
CA TYR A 136 0.73 2.44 -15.74
C TYR A 136 -0.70 2.75 -16.15
N LEU A 137 -1.63 1.91 -15.72
CA LEU A 137 -3.09 2.06 -15.90
C LEU A 137 -3.81 2.08 -14.55
N THR A 138 -3.07 2.23 -13.44
CA THR A 138 -3.60 2.23 -12.07
C THR A 138 -4.66 3.29 -11.84
N SER A 139 -5.61 3.03 -10.94
CA SER A 139 -6.71 3.93 -10.59
C SER A 139 -7.52 4.36 -11.81
N ASN A 140 -8.18 3.38 -12.44
CA ASN A 140 -9.13 3.55 -13.52
C ASN A 140 -10.38 2.70 -13.27
N LYS A 141 -11.27 2.57 -14.26
CA LYS A 141 -12.47 1.73 -14.21
C LYS A 141 -12.40 0.63 -15.27
N LEU A 142 -11.19 0.12 -15.54
CA LEU A 142 -10.98 -0.93 -16.53
C LEU A 142 -11.64 -2.22 -16.07
N THR A 143 -12.23 -2.93 -17.01
CA THR A 143 -13.01 -4.16 -16.83
C THR A 143 -12.47 -5.28 -17.72
N GLY A 144 -13.18 -6.40 -17.79
CA GLY A 144 -12.73 -7.60 -18.51
C GLY A 144 -11.72 -8.40 -17.69
N THR A 145 -11.09 -9.39 -18.31
CA THR A 145 -10.09 -10.23 -17.64
C THR A 145 -8.70 -9.60 -17.75
N VAL A 146 -7.82 -9.90 -16.80
CA VAL A 146 -6.42 -9.45 -16.88
C VAL A 146 -5.74 -10.24 -18.02
N PRO A 147 -5.26 -9.58 -19.09
CA PRO A 147 -4.67 -10.31 -20.20
C PRO A 147 -3.42 -11.08 -19.78
N VAL A 148 -3.27 -12.32 -20.25
CA VAL A 148 -2.13 -13.19 -19.92
C VAL A 148 -0.78 -12.51 -20.19
N TRP A 149 -0.66 -11.76 -21.28
CA TRP A 149 0.57 -11.04 -21.63
C TRP A 149 0.99 -10.02 -20.56
N VAL A 150 0.07 -9.51 -19.73
CA VAL A 150 0.41 -8.61 -18.60
C VAL A 150 1.20 -9.37 -17.55
N LEU A 151 0.78 -10.60 -17.25
CA LEU A 151 1.37 -11.46 -16.20
C LEU A 151 2.69 -12.07 -16.63
N GLU A 152 2.83 -12.38 -17.92
CA GLU A 152 4.06 -12.97 -18.50
C GLU A 152 5.11 -11.93 -18.89
N ARG A 153 4.79 -10.64 -18.76
CA ARG A 153 5.67 -9.55 -19.16
C ARG A 153 6.83 -9.38 -18.18
N ASN A 154 8.07 -9.40 -18.70
CA ASN A 154 9.25 -9.05 -17.91
C ASN A 154 9.53 -7.53 -17.87
N LYS A 155 8.49 -6.71 -17.71
CA LYS A 155 8.55 -5.23 -17.67
C LYS A 155 7.56 -4.70 -16.65
N ASN A 156 7.68 -3.42 -16.29
CA ASN A 156 6.82 -2.82 -15.27
C ASN A 156 5.42 -2.56 -15.83
N VAL A 157 4.42 -3.15 -15.19
CA VAL A 157 3.00 -2.96 -15.50
C VAL A 157 2.25 -2.77 -14.19
N ASP A 158 1.56 -1.65 -14.05
CA ASP A 158 0.68 -1.40 -12.90
C ASP A 158 -0.75 -1.23 -13.39
N ILE A 159 -1.62 -2.16 -13.00
CA ILE A 159 -3.05 -2.11 -13.27
C ILE A 159 -3.87 -2.21 -11.96
N SER A 160 -3.23 -1.87 -10.84
CA SER A 160 -3.89 -1.79 -9.53
C SER A 160 -5.09 -0.83 -9.55
N ASP A 161 -5.99 -0.99 -8.59
CA ASP A 161 -7.14 -0.09 -8.39
C ASP A 161 -8.00 0.07 -9.67
N ASN A 162 -8.59 -1.04 -10.09
CA ASN A 162 -9.44 -1.18 -11.28
C ASN A 162 -10.62 -2.11 -10.97
N ASN A 163 -11.35 -2.57 -12.00
CA ASN A 163 -12.57 -3.36 -11.85
C ASN A 163 -12.55 -4.63 -12.72
N PHE A 164 -11.42 -5.34 -12.77
CA PHE A 164 -11.28 -6.57 -13.55
C PHE A 164 -12.14 -7.72 -13.02
N THR A 165 -12.56 -8.58 -13.92
CA THR A 165 -13.27 -9.83 -13.63
C THR A 165 -12.28 -10.94 -13.38
N TRP A 166 -12.52 -11.74 -12.34
CA TRP A 166 -11.71 -12.90 -12.02
C TRP A 166 -12.19 -14.15 -12.76
N GLU A 167 -11.27 -14.88 -13.37
CA GLU A 167 -11.50 -16.16 -14.06
C GLU A 167 -10.43 -17.21 -13.69
N SER A 168 -10.53 -18.44 -14.22
CA SER A 168 -9.62 -19.52 -13.86
C SER A 168 -8.15 -19.28 -14.25
N SER A 169 -7.88 -18.42 -15.23
CA SER A 169 -6.54 -18.00 -15.65
C SER A 169 -5.95 -16.89 -14.74
N SER A 170 -6.79 -16.28 -13.90
CA SER A 170 -6.41 -15.14 -13.08
C SER A 170 -5.51 -15.54 -11.91
N PRO A 171 -4.59 -14.67 -11.47
CA PRO A 171 -3.76 -14.93 -10.31
C PRO A 171 -4.57 -15.25 -9.05
N ILE A 172 -4.10 -16.25 -8.30
CA ILE A 172 -4.62 -16.63 -6.99
C ILE A 172 -3.80 -16.04 -5.84
N GLU A 173 -2.65 -15.44 -6.13
CA GLU A 173 -1.74 -14.76 -5.20
C GLU A 173 -1.42 -13.36 -5.73
N CYS A 174 -0.94 -12.47 -4.85
CA CYS A 174 -0.41 -11.18 -5.28
C CYS A 174 0.84 -11.42 -6.12
N PRO A 175 0.91 -10.94 -7.37
CA PRO A 175 2.14 -11.03 -8.12
C PRO A 175 3.27 -10.32 -7.37
N ARG A 176 4.42 -10.99 -7.32
CA ARG A 176 5.67 -10.39 -6.86
C ARG A 176 6.49 -10.06 -8.10
N GLY A 177 7.08 -8.87 -8.16
CA GLY A 177 7.89 -8.49 -9.31
C GLY A 177 7.49 -7.13 -9.87
N SER A 178 7.41 -7.06 -11.19
CA SER A 178 7.15 -5.85 -11.96
C SER A 178 5.68 -5.66 -12.32
N VAL A 179 4.79 -6.54 -11.87
CA VAL A 179 3.34 -6.46 -12.12
C VAL A 179 2.62 -6.16 -10.81
N ASN A 180 1.83 -5.10 -10.80
CA ASN A 180 1.04 -4.69 -9.65
C ASN A 180 -0.46 -4.79 -9.95
N LEU A 181 -1.15 -5.63 -9.17
CA LEU A 181 -2.59 -5.95 -9.27
C LEU A 181 -3.35 -5.64 -7.98
N VAL A 182 -2.79 -4.81 -7.11
CA VAL A 182 -3.42 -4.48 -5.82
C VAL A 182 -4.80 -3.88 -6.06
N GLU A 183 -5.82 -4.38 -5.37
CA GLU A 183 -7.19 -3.88 -5.48
C GLU A 183 -7.72 -3.82 -6.93
N SER A 184 -7.18 -4.64 -7.84
CA SER A 184 -7.51 -4.54 -9.27
C SER A 184 -8.81 -5.21 -9.66
N TYR A 185 -9.35 -6.09 -8.82
CA TYR A 185 -10.55 -6.87 -9.12
C TYR A 185 -11.82 -6.23 -8.57
N ALA A 186 -12.90 -6.41 -9.33
CA ALA A 186 -14.23 -5.95 -8.99
C ALA A 186 -14.73 -6.53 -7.65
N SER A 187 -15.62 -5.80 -6.97
CA SER A 187 -16.24 -6.20 -5.70
C SER A 187 -16.99 -7.54 -5.76
N SER A 188 -17.43 -7.98 -6.94
CA SER A 188 -17.98 -9.33 -7.17
C SER A 188 -16.99 -10.45 -6.78
N THR A 189 -15.69 -10.15 -6.84
CA THR A 189 -14.58 -11.06 -6.51
C THR A 189 -14.37 -11.19 -5.00
N GLU A 190 -14.91 -10.28 -4.18
CA GLU A 190 -14.67 -10.26 -2.73
C GLU A 190 -15.11 -11.56 -2.04
N LYS A 191 -16.22 -12.15 -2.51
CA LYS A 191 -16.82 -13.38 -1.96
C LYS A 191 -16.03 -14.64 -2.29
N LEU A 192 -15.06 -14.57 -3.22
CA LEU A 192 -14.30 -15.74 -3.65
C LEU A 192 -13.15 -16.02 -2.68
N SER A 193 -13.27 -17.08 -1.87
CA SER A 193 -12.25 -17.46 -0.88
C SER A 193 -10.90 -17.84 -1.48
N ARG A 194 -10.87 -18.25 -2.76
CA ARG A 194 -9.66 -18.63 -3.50
C ARG A 194 -8.83 -17.42 -3.98
N VAL A 195 -9.40 -16.22 -3.94
CA VAL A 195 -8.71 -15.00 -4.39
C VAL A 195 -8.03 -14.35 -3.19
N HIS A 196 -6.73 -14.11 -3.31
CA HIS A 196 -5.94 -13.47 -2.26
C HIS A 196 -6.46 -12.07 -1.92
N SER A 197 -6.37 -11.67 -0.64
CA SER A 197 -6.95 -10.43 -0.13
C SER A 197 -6.43 -9.16 -0.81
N CYS A 198 -5.15 -9.12 -1.17
CA CYS A 198 -4.54 -7.98 -1.88
C CYS A 198 -5.14 -7.66 -3.25
N LEU A 199 -5.75 -8.65 -3.92
CA LEU A 199 -6.36 -8.48 -5.24
C LEU A 199 -7.76 -7.87 -5.13
N LYS A 200 -8.35 -7.95 -3.93
CA LYS A 200 -9.69 -7.46 -3.60
C LYS A 200 -9.60 -6.04 -3.07
N GLN A 201 -10.63 -5.25 -3.36
CA GLN A 201 -10.78 -3.92 -2.81
C GLN A 201 -10.81 -3.96 -1.28
N ASN A 202 -10.18 -2.97 -0.65
CA ASN A 202 -10.12 -2.76 0.81
C ASN A 202 -9.43 -3.86 1.63
N PHE A 203 -8.67 -4.77 1.01
CA PHE A 203 -7.94 -5.84 1.70
C PHE A 203 -8.77 -6.57 2.78
N PRO A 204 -9.82 -7.31 2.40
CA PRO A 204 -10.73 -7.92 3.37
C PRO A 204 -10.00 -8.79 4.38
N CYS A 205 -10.28 -8.59 5.67
CA CYS A 205 -9.63 -9.30 6.76
C CYS A 205 -10.56 -10.40 7.33
N SER A 206 -10.14 -11.67 7.24
CA SER A 206 -10.89 -12.82 7.77
C SER A 206 -10.98 -12.79 9.31
N SER A 207 -11.93 -13.52 9.88
CA SER A 207 -12.02 -13.77 11.32
C SER A 207 -10.84 -14.58 11.86
N SER A 208 -10.21 -15.40 11.02
CA SER A 208 -9.02 -16.18 11.37
C SER A 208 -7.72 -15.37 11.35
N ASN A 209 -7.74 -14.15 10.80
CA ASN A 209 -6.54 -13.30 10.80
C ASN A 209 -6.29 -12.71 12.19
N LYS A 210 -5.02 -12.63 12.58
CA LYS A 210 -4.58 -11.85 13.73
C LYS A 210 -5.05 -10.41 13.56
N LYS A 211 -5.68 -9.86 14.59
CA LYS A 211 -6.12 -8.47 14.64
C LYS A 211 -5.04 -7.60 15.28
N TYR A 212 -4.92 -6.37 14.81
CA TYR A 212 -3.92 -5.42 15.27
C TYR A 212 -4.58 -4.18 15.88
N TYR A 213 -3.97 -3.68 16.95
CA TYR A 213 -4.45 -2.49 17.68
C TYR A 213 -3.66 -1.23 17.34
N SER A 214 -2.46 -1.39 16.82
CA SER A 214 -1.56 -0.30 16.44
C SER A 214 -0.67 -0.75 15.30
N LEU A 215 -0.05 0.23 14.63
CA LEU A 215 0.88 -0.01 13.54
C LEU A 215 1.95 1.07 13.51
N HIS A 216 3.21 0.65 13.44
CA HIS A 216 4.36 1.55 13.41
C HIS A 216 5.33 1.06 12.34
N ILE A 217 5.64 1.89 11.34
CA ILE A 217 6.43 1.53 10.16
C ILE A 217 7.59 2.52 10.01
N ASN A 218 8.82 2.02 9.94
CA ASN A 218 9.99 2.81 9.57
C ASN A 218 10.16 2.78 8.04
N CYS A 219 9.60 3.77 7.33
CA CYS A 219 9.45 3.76 5.89
C CYS A 219 10.82 3.85 5.17
N GLY A 220 11.16 2.83 4.39
CA GLY A 220 12.49 2.71 3.79
C GLY A 220 13.63 2.38 4.77
N GLY A 221 13.31 2.06 6.03
CA GLY A 221 14.28 1.84 7.10
C GLY A 221 14.21 0.46 7.74
N LYS A 222 15.23 0.14 8.54
CA LYS A 222 15.27 -1.10 9.36
C LYS A 222 14.36 -0.99 10.56
N GLU A 223 14.05 -2.13 11.18
CA GLU A 223 13.32 -2.14 12.44
C GLU A 223 14.12 -1.39 13.51
N ILE A 224 13.44 -0.53 14.27
CA ILE A 224 14.03 0.20 15.38
C ILE A 224 13.07 0.26 16.57
N ILE A 225 13.61 0.57 17.75
CA ILE A 225 12.84 0.92 18.95
C ILE A 225 12.98 2.42 19.15
N ALA A 226 11.88 3.15 19.00
CA ALA A 226 11.81 4.60 19.19
C ALA A 226 11.50 4.97 20.65
N SER A 227 11.46 6.26 20.97
CA SER A 227 11.08 6.74 22.31
C SER A 227 9.71 6.19 22.73
N GLY A 228 9.58 5.85 24.01
CA GLY A 228 8.37 5.20 24.55
C GLY A 228 8.31 3.69 24.31
N ASN A 229 9.44 3.04 23.98
CA ASN A 229 9.55 1.59 23.75
C ASN A 229 8.62 1.08 22.63
N THR A 230 8.38 1.93 21.62
CA THR A 230 7.56 1.60 20.45
C THR A 230 8.45 1.05 19.35
N THR A 231 8.19 -0.19 18.93
CA THR A 231 8.91 -0.84 17.82
C THR A 231 8.31 -0.41 16.48
N TYR A 232 9.11 0.22 15.64
CA TYR A 232 8.76 0.53 14.25
C TYR A 232 9.27 -0.58 13.35
N GLN A 233 8.36 -1.25 12.64
CA GLN A 233 8.67 -2.37 11.76
C GLN A 233 9.45 -1.92 10.53
N ALA A 234 10.33 -2.80 10.03
CA ALA A 234 11.19 -2.53 8.89
C ALA A 234 10.41 -2.46 7.57
N ASP A 235 10.76 -1.49 6.72
CA ASP A 235 10.34 -1.41 5.32
C ASP A 235 11.58 -1.35 4.42
N LEU A 236 11.97 -2.51 3.88
CA LEU A 236 13.27 -2.70 3.23
C LEU A 236 13.21 -2.96 1.73
N GLU A 237 12.02 -3.03 1.13
CA GLU A 237 11.89 -3.37 -0.30
C GLU A 237 12.44 -2.24 -1.18
N PRO A 238 13.53 -2.46 -1.94
CA PRO A 238 14.17 -1.39 -2.70
C PRO A 238 13.43 -1.00 -3.98
N ARG A 239 12.55 -1.87 -4.50
CA ARG A 239 11.79 -1.59 -5.73
C ARG A 239 10.59 -0.69 -5.45
N GLY A 240 10.14 0.04 -6.48
CA GLY A 240 8.94 0.88 -6.37
C GLY A 240 8.27 1.31 -7.67
N ALA A 241 8.75 0.86 -8.84
CA ALA A 241 8.20 1.28 -10.12
C ALA A 241 6.78 0.78 -10.39
N SER A 242 6.54 -0.49 -10.05
CA SER A 242 5.25 -1.17 -10.06
C SER A 242 5.40 -2.27 -9.02
N MET A 243 5.10 -1.95 -7.77
CA MET A 243 5.49 -2.81 -6.65
C MET A 243 4.37 -2.91 -5.62
N PHE A 244 4.08 -4.15 -5.23
CA PHE A 244 3.31 -4.46 -4.04
C PHE A 244 4.17 -5.28 -3.07
N TYR A 245 4.23 -4.82 -1.82
CA TYR A 245 4.88 -5.51 -0.73
C TYR A 245 3.90 -5.70 0.42
N SER A 246 3.89 -6.88 1.04
CA SER A 246 3.07 -7.16 2.22
C SER A 246 3.91 -7.74 3.34
N SER A 247 3.78 -7.13 4.52
CA SER A 247 4.14 -7.72 5.80
C SER A 247 2.90 -8.39 6.41
N GLN A 248 2.94 -8.71 7.71
CA GLN A 248 1.82 -9.32 8.44
C GLN A 248 0.72 -8.30 8.80
N SER A 249 1.11 -7.14 9.31
CA SER A 249 0.17 -6.09 9.81
C SER A 249 0.04 -4.89 8.88
N TRP A 250 0.84 -4.82 7.82
CA TRP A 250 0.82 -3.72 6.87
C TRP A 250 1.33 -4.14 5.50
N ALA A 251 1.06 -3.32 4.51
CA ALA A 251 1.55 -3.47 3.14
C ALA A 251 1.82 -2.11 2.51
N PHE A 252 2.50 -2.08 1.37
CA PHE A 252 2.55 -0.90 0.52
C PHE A 252 2.38 -1.26 -0.96
N SER A 253 1.82 -0.31 -1.72
CA SER A 253 1.78 -0.31 -3.18
C SER A 253 2.50 0.95 -3.68
N SER A 254 3.35 0.83 -4.69
CA SER A 254 4.10 1.95 -5.28
C SER A 254 4.06 1.87 -6.81
N THR A 255 3.86 3.03 -7.43
CA THR A 255 3.80 3.19 -8.88
C THR A 255 4.66 4.37 -9.32
N GLY A 256 5.30 4.23 -10.48
CA GLY A 256 5.98 5.29 -11.21
C GLY A 256 7.49 5.11 -11.28
N ASN A 257 8.10 5.66 -12.33
CA ASN A 257 9.55 5.70 -12.53
C ASN A 257 10.06 7.14 -12.63
N PHE A 258 11.31 7.38 -12.23
CA PHE A 258 11.91 8.71 -12.31
C PHE A 258 12.36 8.97 -13.74
N LEU A 259 11.60 9.79 -14.46
CA LEU A 259 11.88 10.11 -15.86
C LEU A 259 13.06 11.07 -16.02
N ASP A 260 13.70 10.99 -17.19
CA ASP A 260 14.76 11.88 -17.69
C ASP A 260 16.05 11.91 -16.87
N ASN A 261 16.27 10.95 -15.98
CA ASN A 261 17.49 10.82 -15.17
C ASN A 261 18.61 10.04 -15.87
N ASP A 262 18.34 9.42 -17.03
CA ASP A 262 19.26 8.58 -17.81
C ASP A 262 19.90 7.43 -17.00
N ILE A 263 19.22 6.98 -15.93
CA ILE A 263 19.65 5.90 -15.05
C ILE A 263 18.72 4.69 -15.25
N GLU A 264 19.30 3.50 -15.35
CA GLU A 264 18.53 2.26 -15.55
C GLU A 264 17.84 1.74 -14.27
N ALA A 265 18.38 2.07 -13.10
CA ALA A 265 17.90 1.60 -11.80
C ALA A 265 17.59 2.77 -10.84
N ASP A 266 16.31 3.06 -10.69
CA ASP A 266 15.80 4.05 -9.74
C ASP A 266 15.89 3.57 -8.29
N SER A 267 16.26 4.47 -7.37
CA SER A 267 16.16 4.21 -5.93
C SER A 267 14.86 4.77 -5.35
N TYR A 268 14.10 3.91 -4.68
CA TYR A 268 12.84 4.26 -3.99
C TYR A 268 13.02 4.44 -2.48
N ILE A 269 14.26 4.31 -1.99
CA ILE A 269 14.64 4.60 -0.61
C ILE A 269 15.73 5.69 -0.68
N GLN A 270 15.46 6.79 0.00
CA GLN A 270 16.40 7.89 0.13
C GLN A 270 17.10 7.79 1.48
N MET A 271 18.41 7.97 1.47
CA MET A 271 19.23 8.00 2.68
C MET A 271 19.56 9.44 3.01
N ASN A 272 19.48 9.76 4.30
CA ASN A 272 19.85 11.06 4.79
C ASN A 272 21.37 11.27 4.68
N THR A 273 21.74 12.45 4.20
CA THR A 273 23.13 12.88 4.01
C THR A 273 23.59 13.92 5.05
N SER A 274 22.70 14.38 5.93
CA SER A 274 22.91 15.50 6.84
C SER A 274 22.50 15.19 8.29
N ALA A 275 22.99 15.98 9.26
CA ALA A 275 22.63 15.83 10.66
C ALA A 275 21.15 16.22 10.92
N ILE A 276 20.37 15.30 11.51
CA ILE A 276 19.02 15.59 12.00
C ILE A 276 19.12 16.45 13.27
N SER A 277 18.39 17.56 13.31
CA SER A 277 18.36 18.47 14.46
C SER A 277 17.00 18.43 15.18
N ASN A 278 16.99 18.85 16.45
CA ASN A 278 15.77 19.03 17.27
C ASN A 278 14.93 17.76 17.47
N VAL A 279 15.57 16.58 17.50
CA VAL A 279 14.93 15.30 17.79
C VAL A 279 15.84 14.48 18.71
N SER A 280 15.24 13.64 19.56
CA SER A 280 16.00 12.75 20.44
C SER A 280 16.90 11.82 19.62
N ALA A 281 18.03 11.38 20.19
CA ALA A 281 18.92 10.46 19.48
C ALA A 281 18.24 9.12 19.10
N LEU A 282 17.23 8.71 19.88
CA LEU A 282 16.48 7.49 19.63
C LEU A 282 15.51 7.67 18.45
N ASP A 283 14.77 8.78 18.43
CA ASP A 283 13.81 9.07 17.35
C ASP A 283 14.48 9.57 16.07
N ALA A 284 15.72 10.10 16.16
CA ALA A 284 16.51 10.52 15.00
C ALA A 284 16.69 9.39 13.98
N GLN A 285 16.71 8.14 14.44
CA GLN A 285 16.83 6.96 13.60
C GLN A 285 15.68 6.81 12.60
N LEU A 286 14.46 7.28 12.94
CA LEU A 286 13.31 7.27 12.02
C LEU A 286 13.51 8.16 10.80
N TYR A 287 14.43 9.13 10.87
CA TYR A 287 14.66 10.14 9.82
C TYR A 287 15.99 9.92 9.10
N THR A 288 16.62 8.76 9.29
CA THR A 288 17.86 8.39 8.57
C THR A 288 17.58 7.89 7.16
N THR A 289 16.37 7.38 6.93
CA THR A 289 15.88 6.93 5.63
C THR A 289 14.46 7.40 5.40
N ALA A 290 14.04 7.44 4.14
CA ALA A 290 12.64 7.68 3.78
C ALA A 290 12.29 6.93 2.50
N ARG A 291 11.06 6.43 2.41
CA ARG A 291 10.52 5.91 1.14
C ARG A 291 10.07 7.06 0.25
N THR A 292 10.33 6.93 -1.04
CA THR A 292 9.88 7.87 -2.08
C THR A 292 9.18 7.15 -3.23
N SER A 293 8.35 7.89 -3.98
CA SER A 293 7.79 7.42 -5.24
C SER A 293 7.64 8.60 -6.22
N PRO A 294 7.93 8.44 -7.52
CA PRO A 294 7.77 9.51 -8.51
C PRO A 294 6.32 9.74 -8.93
N LEU A 295 5.35 8.93 -8.50
CA LEU A 295 3.96 9.08 -8.90
C LEU A 295 2.99 8.82 -7.75
N SER A 296 2.98 7.58 -7.23
CA SER A 296 2.00 7.14 -6.24
C SER A 296 2.63 6.18 -5.24
N LEU A 297 2.32 6.35 -3.97
CA LEU A 297 2.73 5.45 -2.89
C LEU A 297 1.58 5.31 -1.90
N THR A 298 1.15 4.10 -1.62
CA THR A 298 0.06 3.83 -0.68
C THR A 298 0.52 2.83 0.35
N TYR A 299 0.45 3.20 1.63
CA TYR A 299 0.58 2.26 2.74
C TYR A 299 -0.79 1.80 3.21
N TYR A 300 -0.86 0.52 3.56
CA TYR A 300 -2.05 -0.13 4.10
C TYR A 300 -1.74 -0.63 5.50
N GLY A 301 -2.55 -0.24 6.49
CA GLY A 301 -2.66 -0.98 7.75
C GLY A 301 -3.65 -2.11 7.57
N LEU A 302 -3.22 -3.35 7.79
CA LEU A 302 -4.00 -4.55 7.52
C LEU A 302 -4.56 -5.12 8.82
N CYS A 303 -5.81 -5.60 8.77
CA CYS A 303 -6.44 -6.29 9.89
C CYS A 303 -6.46 -5.50 11.21
N LEU A 304 -6.51 -4.18 11.13
CA LEU A 304 -6.73 -3.32 12.29
C LEU A 304 -8.13 -3.59 12.86
N ILE A 305 -8.32 -3.50 14.17
CA ILE A 305 -9.69 -3.52 14.69
C ILE A 305 -10.42 -2.23 14.30
N ASN A 306 -11.75 -2.31 14.20
CA ASN A 306 -12.52 -1.13 13.84
C ASN A 306 -12.55 -0.16 15.02
N GLY A 307 -12.35 1.13 14.73
CA GLY A 307 -12.27 2.15 15.76
C GLY A 307 -11.63 3.43 15.24
N ASN A 308 -11.49 4.40 16.14
CA ASN A 308 -10.80 5.66 15.86
C ASN A 308 -9.32 5.54 16.22
N TYR A 309 -8.48 6.04 15.33
CA TYR A 309 -7.04 6.01 15.45
C TYR A 309 -6.45 7.41 15.34
N THR A 310 -5.35 7.63 16.05
CA THR A 310 -4.43 8.73 15.78
C THR A 310 -3.38 8.25 14.81
N VAL A 311 -3.40 8.79 13.60
CA VAL A 311 -2.39 8.56 12.56
C VAL A 311 -1.39 9.71 12.59
N LYS A 312 -0.12 9.38 12.79
CA LYS A 312 1.03 10.29 12.73
C LYS A 312 1.87 9.96 11.51
N LEU A 313 2.07 10.95 10.66
CA LEU A 313 2.94 10.86 9.49
C LEU A 313 4.21 11.66 9.77
N HIS A 314 5.36 10.99 9.73
CA HIS A 314 6.66 11.55 10.06
C HIS A 314 7.41 11.91 8.79
N PHE A 315 7.82 13.17 8.68
CA PHE A 315 8.52 13.70 7.52
C PHE A 315 9.81 14.40 7.94
N ALA A 316 10.84 14.30 7.11
CA ALA A 316 11.99 15.20 7.11
C ALA A 316 12.48 15.31 5.66
N GLU A 317 12.73 16.52 5.16
CA GLU A 317 13.37 16.66 3.85
C GLU A 317 14.86 16.39 4.03
N ILE A 318 15.29 15.24 3.51
CA ILE A 318 16.65 14.68 3.69
C ILE A 318 17.45 14.62 2.39
N VAL A 319 16.88 15.07 1.28
CA VAL A 319 17.52 15.08 -0.04
C VAL A 319 17.86 16.50 -0.48
N PHE A 320 16.94 17.45 -0.32
CA PHE A 320 17.24 18.86 -0.54
C PHE A 320 17.99 19.41 0.67
N ILE A 321 19.31 19.53 0.55
CA ILE A 321 20.20 20.02 1.60
C ILE A 321 20.21 21.55 1.55
N ASN A 322 19.95 22.21 2.69
CA ASN A 322 20.11 23.65 2.84
C ASN A 322 21.59 24.02 2.99
N ASP A 323 22.31 23.97 1.87
CA ASP A 323 23.67 24.45 1.74
C ASP A 323 23.73 25.67 0.79
N SER A 324 24.93 26.21 0.55
CA SER A 324 25.14 27.31 -0.40
C SER A 324 25.08 26.87 -1.87
N SER A 325 24.69 25.62 -2.17
CA SER A 325 24.58 25.10 -3.53
C SER A 325 23.17 25.32 -4.10
N LEU A 326 23.00 24.99 -5.38
CA LEU A 326 21.69 25.01 -6.05
C LEU A 326 20.71 23.97 -5.48
N ASN A 327 21.19 22.99 -4.70
CA ASN A 327 20.35 21.93 -4.12
C ASN A 327 19.33 22.50 -3.11
N SER A 328 19.68 23.60 -2.45
CA SER A 328 18.81 24.31 -1.50
C SER A 328 17.55 24.91 -2.15
N LEU A 329 17.53 25.08 -3.47
CA LEU A 329 16.40 25.62 -4.22
C LEU A 329 15.35 24.56 -4.60
N GLY A 330 15.65 23.27 -4.37
CA GLY A 330 14.75 22.18 -4.66
C GLY A 330 13.46 22.25 -3.85
N LYS A 331 12.32 22.02 -4.51
CA LYS A 331 11.00 21.97 -3.86
C LYS A 331 10.36 20.61 -4.04
N ARG A 332 9.97 19.98 -2.93
CA ARG A 332 9.16 18.76 -2.91
C ARG A 332 7.71 19.14 -2.64
N ILE A 333 6.80 18.77 -3.55
CA ILE A 333 5.38 19.08 -3.42
C ILE A 333 4.57 17.83 -3.77
N PHE A 334 3.71 17.39 -2.86
CA PHE A 334 2.84 16.23 -3.08
C PHE A 334 1.54 16.33 -2.27
N ASP A 335 0.55 15.52 -2.62
CA ASP A 335 -0.70 15.41 -1.89
C ASP A 335 -0.67 14.19 -0.96
N VAL A 336 -1.42 14.27 0.14
CA VAL A 336 -1.63 13.17 1.08
C VAL A 336 -3.12 12.95 1.30
N TYR A 337 -3.54 11.70 1.15
CA TYR A 337 -4.88 11.21 1.37
C TYR A 337 -4.86 10.16 2.48
N ILE A 338 -5.88 10.17 3.34
CA ILE A 338 -6.10 9.10 4.32
C ILE A 338 -7.55 8.66 4.19
N GLN A 339 -7.77 7.35 3.99
CA GLN A 339 -9.08 6.78 3.64
C GLN A 339 -9.73 7.58 2.50
N GLU A 340 -8.97 7.80 1.42
CA GLU A 340 -9.38 8.53 0.19
C GLU A 340 -9.70 10.03 0.38
N LYS A 341 -9.70 10.53 1.62
CA LYS A 341 -9.89 11.94 1.91
C LYS A 341 -8.56 12.68 1.79
N LEU A 342 -8.52 13.73 0.95
CA LEU A 342 -7.39 14.66 0.88
C LEU A 342 -7.23 15.37 2.22
N VAL A 343 -6.09 15.14 2.88
CA VAL A 343 -5.75 15.75 4.18
C VAL A 343 -4.63 16.77 4.09
N LEU A 344 -3.75 16.66 3.10
CA LEU A 344 -2.73 17.66 2.79
C LEU A 344 -2.68 17.86 1.27
N LYS A 345 -2.95 19.09 0.81
CA LYS A 345 -2.86 19.48 -0.60
C LYS A 345 -1.56 20.24 -0.84
N ASP A 346 -0.85 19.91 -1.91
CA ASP A 346 0.37 20.60 -2.33
C ASP A 346 1.37 20.74 -1.16
N PHE A 347 1.51 19.67 -0.37
CA PHE A 347 2.31 19.64 0.84
C PHE A 347 3.80 19.75 0.51
N ASN A 348 4.46 20.72 1.16
CA ASN A 348 5.89 20.93 1.08
C ASN A 348 6.51 20.82 2.48
N ILE A 349 7.38 19.82 2.67
CA ILE A 349 7.99 19.49 3.95
C ILE A 349 8.83 20.66 4.48
N VAL A 350 9.61 21.32 3.62
CA VAL A 350 10.53 22.40 4.02
C VAL A 350 9.76 23.67 4.39
N GLU A 351 8.72 24.03 3.62
CA GLU A 351 7.88 25.19 3.94
C GLU A 351 7.19 25.03 5.30
N ASP A 352 6.77 23.80 5.65
CA ASP A 352 6.13 23.52 6.93
C ASP A 352 7.13 23.43 8.10
N ALA A 353 8.31 22.84 7.86
CA ALA A 353 9.37 22.72 8.86
C ALA A 353 10.12 24.05 9.11
N GLY A 354 10.10 24.95 8.13
CA GLY A 354 10.86 26.20 8.07
C GLY A 354 12.34 26.01 7.66
N VAL A 355 12.85 24.78 7.65
CA VAL A 355 14.23 24.43 7.27
C VAL A 355 14.33 22.96 6.87
N THR A 356 15.29 22.62 6.01
CA THR A 356 15.60 21.24 5.61
C THR A 356 16.15 20.42 6.78
N GLY A 357 16.00 19.10 6.75
CA GLY A 357 16.56 18.20 7.77
C GLY A 357 15.92 18.30 9.16
N ARG A 358 14.94 19.19 9.35
CA ARG A 358 14.14 19.27 10.57
C ARG A 358 12.94 18.33 10.47
N PRO A 359 12.80 17.36 11.39
CA PRO A 359 11.63 16.50 11.44
C PRO A 359 10.35 17.26 11.75
N ILE A 360 9.26 16.87 11.07
CA ILE A 360 7.89 17.31 11.35
C ILE A 360 6.96 16.09 11.41
N VAL A 361 5.90 16.22 12.22
CA VAL A 361 4.89 15.17 12.38
C VAL A 361 3.51 15.77 12.11
N LYS A 362 2.79 15.19 11.16
CA LYS A 362 1.39 15.53 10.88
C LYS A 362 0.47 14.52 11.54
N THR A 363 -0.48 14.99 12.33
CA THR A 363 -1.37 14.15 13.15
C THR A 363 -2.80 14.27 12.67
N PHE A 364 -3.47 13.13 12.49
CA PHE A 364 -4.84 13.03 12.01
C PHE A 364 -5.62 12.04 12.87
N THR A 365 -6.90 12.31 13.12
CA THR A 365 -7.83 11.33 13.69
C THR A 365 -8.62 10.67 12.57
N VAL A 366 -8.60 9.34 12.52
CA VAL A 366 -9.11 8.55 11.40
C VAL A 366 -9.97 7.41 11.92
N ALA A 367 -11.15 7.21 11.34
CA ALA A 367 -12.00 6.06 11.61
C ALA A 367 -11.63 4.90 10.67
N VAL A 368 -11.33 3.74 11.24
CA VAL A 368 -11.16 2.48 10.51
C VAL A 368 -12.43 1.65 10.69
N THR A 369 -13.09 1.34 9.57
CA THR A 369 -14.39 0.64 9.55
C THR A 369 -14.36 -0.69 8.79
N SER A 370 -13.34 -0.90 7.97
CA SER A 370 -13.17 -2.07 7.09
C SER A 370 -11.99 -2.96 7.49
N HIS A 371 -11.47 -2.81 8.71
CA HIS A 371 -10.19 -3.40 9.15
C HIS A 371 -8.94 -2.97 8.37
N THR A 372 -9.09 -2.04 7.42
CA THR A 372 -8.00 -1.55 6.58
C THR A 372 -7.90 -0.03 6.69
N LEU A 373 -6.68 0.45 6.89
CA LEU A 373 -6.33 1.87 6.84
C LEU A 373 -5.50 2.12 5.58
N LYS A 374 -5.97 3.02 4.70
CA LYS A 374 -5.27 3.42 3.48
C LYS A 374 -4.67 4.81 3.65
N ILE A 375 -3.36 4.95 3.50
CA ILE A 375 -2.63 6.23 3.50
C ILE A 375 -1.95 6.37 2.15
N HIS A 376 -2.43 7.28 1.32
CA HIS A 376 -1.99 7.44 -0.07
C HIS A 376 -1.29 8.77 -0.25
N PHE A 377 -0.12 8.72 -0.89
CA PHE A 377 0.71 9.84 -1.25
C PHE A 377 0.77 9.95 -2.78
N TYR A 378 0.53 11.14 -3.30
CA TYR A 378 0.38 11.37 -4.74
C TYR A 378 1.18 12.57 -5.23
N TRP A 379 1.92 12.41 -6.32
CA TRP A 379 2.66 13.50 -6.95
C TRP A 379 1.94 14.04 -8.17
N ALA A 380 1.38 15.24 -8.06
CA ALA A 380 0.64 15.93 -9.14
C ALA A 380 1.54 16.59 -10.22
N GLY A 381 2.83 16.22 -10.31
CA GLY A 381 3.73 16.85 -11.29
C GLY A 381 4.25 18.23 -10.86
N LYS A 382 4.22 18.52 -9.55
CA LYS A 382 4.61 19.81 -8.95
C LYS A 382 5.95 19.74 -8.22
N GLY A 383 6.58 20.88 -8.00
CA GLY A 383 7.92 20.96 -7.43
C GLY A 383 9.01 20.73 -8.47
N THR A 384 10.24 20.70 -7.98
CA THR A 384 11.43 20.62 -8.83
C THR A 384 11.68 19.19 -9.28
N THR A 385 12.00 18.99 -10.56
CA THR A 385 12.29 17.66 -11.13
C THR A 385 13.73 17.48 -11.59
N GLY A 386 14.53 18.55 -11.59
CA GLY A 386 15.91 18.57 -12.10
C GLY A 386 16.97 19.02 -11.10
N ILE A 387 16.60 19.18 -9.83
CA ILE A 387 17.50 19.52 -8.71
C ILE A 387 17.31 18.42 -7.64
N PRO A 388 18.36 18.00 -6.92
CA PRO A 388 19.78 18.25 -7.20
C PRO A 388 20.23 17.62 -8.52
N LEU A 389 19.54 16.55 -8.91
CA LEU A 389 19.70 15.79 -10.13
C LEU A 389 18.31 15.60 -10.73
N ARG A 390 18.21 15.17 -11.99
CA ARG A 390 16.94 14.71 -12.53
C ARG A 390 16.49 13.44 -11.81
N GLY A 391 15.18 13.32 -11.58
CA GLY A 391 14.63 12.14 -10.89
C GLY A 391 14.59 12.25 -9.37
N VAL A 392 14.56 13.47 -8.82
CA VAL A 392 14.36 13.70 -7.39
C VAL A 392 13.09 14.50 -7.18
N TYR A 393 11.96 13.82 -7.06
CA TYR A 393 10.63 14.42 -6.86
C TYR A 393 9.66 13.41 -6.24
N GLY A 394 8.40 13.80 -6.08
CA GLY A 394 7.35 12.96 -5.52
C GLY A 394 7.32 12.90 -3.99
N PRO A 395 6.44 12.08 -3.39
CA PRO A 395 6.30 12.02 -1.95
C PRO A 395 7.54 11.44 -1.29
N LEU A 396 7.80 11.89 -0.05
CA LEU A 396 8.85 11.37 0.79
C LEU A 396 8.25 11.17 2.19
N ILE A 397 8.38 9.97 2.77
CA ILE A 397 7.83 9.63 4.09
C ILE A 397 8.87 8.84 4.89
N SER A 398 9.12 9.27 6.12
CA SER A 398 10.15 8.69 7.00
C SER A 398 9.56 7.59 7.89
N ALA A 399 8.39 7.83 8.47
CA ALA A 399 7.71 6.83 9.30
C ALA A 399 6.20 7.07 9.39
N ILE A 400 5.48 6.01 9.75
CA ILE A 400 4.04 6.04 10.01
C ILE A 400 3.79 5.44 11.40
N SER A 401 2.98 6.12 12.21
CA SER A 401 2.51 5.65 13.50
C SER A 401 0.99 5.72 13.53
N VAL A 402 0.35 4.65 14.01
CA VAL A 402 -1.09 4.48 14.06
C VAL A 402 -1.42 3.91 15.43
N ASP A 403 -1.95 4.76 16.29
CA ASP A 403 -2.27 4.40 17.67
C ASP A 403 -3.79 4.46 17.89
N PRO A 404 -4.38 3.53 18.66
CA PRO A 404 -5.82 3.52 18.89
C PRO A 404 -6.21 4.66 19.85
N ASN A 405 -7.29 5.37 19.53
CA ASN A 405 -7.91 6.38 20.42
C ASN A 405 -8.95 5.77 21.36
N PHE A 406 -8.88 4.46 21.54
CA PHE A 406 -9.73 3.67 22.41
C PHE A 406 -8.83 2.73 23.19
N LYS A 407 -9.31 2.23 24.33
CA LYS A 407 -8.60 1.20 25.08
C LYS A 407 -8.74 -0.12 24.31
N PRO A 408 -7.64 -0.73 23.82
CA PRO A 408 -7.72 -2.07 23.27
C PRO A 408 -8.38 -3.00 24.29
N PRO A 409 -9.15 -4.01 23.85
CA PRO A 409 -9.55 -5.09 24.74
C PRO A 409 -8.31 -5.59 25.46
N SER A 410 -8.37 -5.70 26.79
CA SER A 410 -7.31 -6.38 27.54
C SER A 410 -7.17 -7.75 26.92
N ASP A 411 -6.00 -8.09 26.39
CA ASP A 411 -5.66 -9.46 26.06
C ASP A 411 -5.75 -10.23 27.39
N HIS A 412 -6.91 -10.81 27.69
CA HIS A 412 -7.04 -11.91 28.65
C HIS A 412 -6.50 -13.20 28.01
N ASN A 413 -5.35 -13.07 27.37
CA ASN A 413 -4.35 -14.11 27.24
C ASN A 413 -3.11 -13.51 27.90
N ASP A 414 -3.11 -13.55 29.24
CA ASP A 414 -1.90 -14.04 29.91
C ASP A 414 -1.61 -15.41 29.27
N GLU A 415 -0.94 -15.40 28.12
CA GLU A 415 0.13 -16.37 27.94
C GLU A 415 1.01 -16.12 29.15
N LYS A 416 0.76 -16.91 30.21
CA LYS A 416 1.82 -17.35 31.08
C LYS A 416 2.95 -17.67 30.12
N ASN A 417 3.93 -16.78 30.07
CA ASN A 417 5.29 -17.15 29.77
C ASN A 417 5.60 -18.24 30.78
N VAL A 418 5.23 -19.48 30.45
CA VAL A 418 5.94 -20.66 30.88
C VAL A 418 7.25 -20.54 30.15
N ILE A 419 8.10 -19.65 30.66
CA ILE A 419 9.53 -19.85 30.58
C ILE A 419 9.67 -21.25 31.16
N ILE A 420 9.92 -22.24 30.31
CA ILE A 420 10.55 -23.48 30.74
C ILE A 420 11.95 -23.04 31.19
N VAL A 421 12.01 -22.47 32.38
CA VAL A 421 13.20 -22.55 33.22
C VAL A 421 13.26 -24.03 33.53
N SER A 422 14.20 -24.73 32.91
CA SER A 422 14.67 -26.02 33.35
C SER A 422 15.31 -25.85 34.74
N SER A 423 14.49 -25.55 35.73
CA SER A 423 14.83 -25.57 37.14
C SER A 423 14.73 -27.03 37.58
N THR A 424 15.91 -27.59 37.77
CA THR A 424 16.32 -28.75 38.56
C THR A 424 15.42 -29.01 39.78
N VAL A 425 14.26 -29.65 39.59
CA VAL A 425 13.42 -30.18 40.70
C VAL A 425 13.28 -31.71 40.65
N GLY A 426 13.82 -32.36 39.61
CA GLY A 426 13.91 -33.83 39.54
C GLY A 426 14.93 -34.45 40.51
N GLY A 427 15.94 -33.69 40.94
CA GLY A 427 17.01 -34.21 41.81
C GLY A 427 16.62 -34.32 43.28
N THR A 428 15.82 -33.39 43.81
CA THR A 428 15.48 -33.35 45.24
C THR A 428 14.39 -34.36 45.60
N VAL A 429 13.39 -34.55 44.76
CA VAL A 429 12.33 -35.55 44.98
C VAL A 429 12.88 -36.97 44.85
N PHE A 430 13.82 -37.21 43.91
CA PHE A 430 14.48 -38.51 43.77
C PHE A 430 15.37 -38.84 44.98
N LEU A 431 16.13 -37.87 45.51
CA LEU A 431 16.93 -38.04 46.72
C LEU A 431 16.06 -38.31 47.97
N VAL A 432 14.93 -37.63 48.11
CA VAL A 432 13.98 -37.86 49.22
C VAL A 432 13.34 -39.23 49.13
N LEU A 433 12.95 -39.69 47.92
CA LEU A 433 12.42 -41.03 47.72
C LEU A 433 13.47 -42.12 47.94
N LEU A 434 14.74 -41.88 47.58
CA LEU A 434 15.85 -42.80 47.87
C LEU A 434 16.12 -42.94 49.36
N ILE A 435 16.09 -41.81 50.11
CA ILE A 435 16.24 -41.81 51.57
C ILE A 435 15.07 -42.55 52.23
N LEU A 436 13.83 -42.30 51.80
CA LEU A 436 12.65 -43.02 52.29
C LEU A 436 12.71 -44.52 51.99
N CYS A 437 13.21 -44.92 50.82
CA CYS A 437 13.37 -46.32 50.44
C CYS A 437 14.47 -47.03 51.27
N ILE A 438 15.56 -46.32 51.59
CA ILE A 438 16.62 -46.81 52.50
C ILE A 438 16.09 -46.95 53.93
N MET A 439 15.27 -46.00 54.41
CA MET A 439 14.63 -46.05 55.73
C MET A 439 13.60 -47.19 55.82
N TRP A 440 12.91 -47.50 54.72
CA TRP A 440 11.97 -48.63 54.64
C TRP A 440 12.69 -49.98 54.64
N ARG A 441 13.82 -50.11 53.91
CA ARG A 441 14.67 -51.32 53.94
C ARG A 441 15.40 -51.55 55.26
N LYS A 442 15.64 -50.51 56.07
CA LYS A 442 16.26 -50.61 57.40
C LYS A 442 15.27 -50.84 58.57
N GLY A 443 13.97 -50.98 58.29
CA GLY A 443 13.00 -51.40 59.30
C GLY A 443 12.58 -50.32 60.32
N CYS A 444 12.73 -49.03 60.00
CA CYS A 444 12.42 -47.94 60.95
C CYS A 444 10.98 -47.41 60.91
N LEU A 445 10.12 -47.84 59.98
CA LEU A 445 8.72 -47.43 59.94
C LEU A 445 7.81 -48.66 60.00
N GLY A 446 7.71 -49.24 61.19
CA GLY A 446 6.70 -50.23 61.55
C GLY A 446 5.52 -49.57 62.24
N GLY A 447 4.32 -49.74 61.69
CA GLY A 447 3.06 -49.34 62.31
C GLY A 447 1.88 -49.95 61.57
N LYS A 448 1.09 -50.76 62.27
CA LYS A 448 0.00 -51.62 61.79
C LYS A 448 -1.36 -50.90 61.72
N VAL A 449 -2.16 -51.23 60.69
CA VAL A 449 -3.66 -51.35 60.64
C VAL A 449 -4.43 -50.01 60.71
N SER A 450 -5.52 -49.71 59.97
CA SER A 450 -6.66 -50.48 59.44
C SER A 450 -7.23 -49.86 58.15
N ALA A 451 -7.85 -50.70 57.33
CA ALA A 451 -8.81 -50.31 56.30
C ALA A 451 -10.02 -49.58 56.92
N ASP A 452 -10.52 -48.49 56.31
CA ASP A 452 -11.68 -48.54 55.42
C ASP A 452 -12.05 -47.16 54.83
N LYS A 453 -12.74 -47.21 53.68
CA LYS A 453 -13.62 -46.21 53.03
C LYS A 453 -13.09 -44.94 52.31
N GLU A 454 -13.14 -45.09 50.98
CA GLU A 454 -13.94 -44.31 50.02
C GLU A 454 -13.72 -42.80 49.84
N LEU A 455 -13.27 -42.51 48.62
CA LEU A 455 -13.01 -41.23 48.01
C LEU A 455 -14.24 -40.73 47.23
N ARG A 456 -14.41 -39.40 47.30
CA ARG A 456 -14.95 -38.47 46.28
C ARG A 456 -16.43 -38.13 46.33
N GLY A 457 -16.68 -37.02 47.02
CA GLY A 457 -17.70 -36.04 46.63
C GLY A 457 -17.15 -35.06 45.57
N LEU A 458 -17.99 -34.85 44.56
CA LEU A 458 -18.17 -33.68 43.67
C LEU A 458 -16.95 -32.94 43.09
N ASP A 459 -16.86 -32.99 41.75
CA ASP A 459 -16.68 -31.76 40.98
C ASP A 459 -17.45 -31.85 39.65
N LEU A 460 -18.28 -30.84 39.39
CA LEU A 460 -19.12 -30.69 38.20
C LEU A 460 -18.26 -30.23 37.02
N GLN A 461 -17.95 -31.12 36.07
CA GLN A 461 -17.36 -30.75 34.79
C GLN A 461 -18.45 -30.51 33.73
N THR A 462 -18.71 -29.24 33.40
CA THR A 462 -19.37 -28.88 32.13
C THR A 462 -18.38 -29.01 30.98
N GLY A 463 -18.34 -30.18 30.35
CA GLY A 463 -17.55 -30.44 29.14
C GLY A 463 -18.32 -30.12 27.86
N ILE A 464 -17.61 -29.70 26.81
CA ILE A 464 -18.13 -29.59 25.44
C ILE A 464 -18.07 -30.99 24.81
N PHE A 465 -19.21 -31.52 24.35
CA PHE A 465 -19.29 -32.83 23.72
C PHE A 465 -19.49 -32.70 22.21
N THR A 466 -18.83 -33.57 21.45
CA THR A 466 -19.05 -33.67 20.01
C THR A 466 -20.41 -34.31 19.71
N LEU A 467 -21.03 -34.00 18.57
CA LEU A 467 -22.29 -34.60 18.14
C LEU A 467 -22.24 -36.14 18.10
N ARG A 468 -21.07 -36.72 17.80
CA ARG A 468 -20.85 -38.18 17.80
C ARG A 468 -20.95 -38.78 19.21
N GLN A 469 -20.40 -38.08 20.22
CA GLN A 469 -20.50 -38.50 21.62
C GLN A 469 -21.94 -38.37 22.13
N ILE A 470 -22.64 -37.29 21.78
CA ILE A 470 -24.05 -37.09 22.15
C ILE A 470 -24.94 -38.16 21.51
N LYS A 471 -24.72 -38.49 20.23
CA LYS A 471 -25.42 -39.60 19.57
C LYS A 471 -25.14 -40.94 20.22
N ALA A 472 -23.88 -41.21 20.61
CA ALA A 472 -23.56 -42.47 21.30
C ALA A 472 -24.27 -42.54 22.67
N ALA A 473 -24.25 -41.45 23.44
CA ALA A 473 -24.86 -41.39 24.78
C ALA A 473 -26.38 -41.56 24.74
N THR A 474 -27.05 -40.92 23.78
CA THR A 474 -28.52 -40.93 23.66
C THR A 474 -29.07 -42.13 22.86
N LYS A 475 -28.21 -43.09 22.47
CA LYS A 475 -28.53 -44.15 21.49
C LYS A 475 -29.16 -43.60 20.21
N ASN A 476 -28.51 -42.57 19.67
CA ASN A 476 -28.90 -41.83 18.48
C ASN A 476 -30.26 -41.15 18.62
N PHE A 477 -30.48 -40.48 19.77
CA PHE A 477 -31.72 -39.76 20.09
C PHE A 477 -32.97 -40.65 20.14
N ASP A 478 -32.82 -41.86 20.68
CA ASP A 478 -33.92 -42.81 20.86
C ASP A 478 -35.06 -42.18 21.70
N ALA A 479 -36.29 -42.26 21.21
CA ALA A 479 -37.47 -41.71 21.87
C ALA A 479 -37.69 -42.31 23.27
N ALA A 480 -37.28 -43.56 23.50
CA ALA A 480 -37.34 -44.19 24.82
C ALA A 480 -36.42 -43.52 25.86
N ASN A 481 -35.41 -42.78 25.40
CA ASN A 481 -34.49 -42.03 26.26
C ASN A 481 -34.84 -40.54 26.35
N LYS A 482 -35.90 -40.07 25.69
CA LYS A 482 -36.33 -38.67 25.78
C LYS A 482 -37.00 -38.42 27.13
N VAL A 483 -36.43 -37.52 27.91
CA VAL A 483 -36.91 -37.16 29.25
C VAL A 483 -38.00 -36.08 29.15
N GLY A 484 -37.93 -35.22 28.14
CA GLY A 484 -38.92 -34.17 27.91
C GLY A 484 -38.52 -33.23 26.77
N GLU A 485 -39.33 -32.21 26.54
CA GLU A 485 -39.04 -31.15 25.57
C GLU A 485 -39.49 -29.80 26.11
N GLY A 486 -38.57 -28.83 26.12
CA GLY A 486 -38.80 -27.47 26.58
C GLY A 486 -38.55 -26.45 25.47
N GLY A 487 -38.65 -25.16 25.80
CA GLY A 487 -38.52 -24.05 24.84
C GLY A 487 -37.17 -23.94 24.11
N PHE A 488 -36.17 -24.72 24.51
CA PHE A 488 -34.83 -24.77 23.90
C PHE A 488 -34.51 -26.14 23.27
N GLY A 489 -35.48 -27.06 23.20
CA GLY A 489 -35.35 -28.35 22.52
C GLY A 489 -35.62 -29.58 23.40
N SER A 490 -35.42 -30.75 22.81
CA SER A 490 -35.60 -32.06 23.45
C SER A 490 -34.44 -32.42 24.37
N VAL A 491 -34.76 -32.93 25.57
CA VAL A 491 -33.79 -33.39 26.58
C VAL A 491 -33.82 -34.92 26.63
N TYR A 492 -32.64 -35.54 26.56
CA TYR A 492 -32.46 -36.99 26.59
C TYR A 492 -31.67 -37.40 27.85
N LYS A 493 -31.94 -38.61 28.34
CA LYS A 493 -31.37 -39.19 29.56
C LYS A 493 -29.89 -39.49 29.42
#